data_AF-A0A7J5ATC8-F1
#
_entry.id   AF-A0A7J5ATC8-F1
#
_cell.length_a   1.000
_cell.length_b   1.000
_cell.length_c   1.000
_cell.angle_alpha   90.00
_cell.angle_beta   90.00
_cell.angle_gamma   90.00
#
_symmetry.space_group_name_H-M   'P 1'
#
loop_
_entity.id
_entity.type
_entity.pdbx_description
1 polymer ?
#
loop_
_entity_poly.entity_id
_entity_poly.type
_entity_poly.pdbx_seq_one_letter_code
_entity_poly.pdbx_strand_id
1 'polypeptide(L)'
;MDVPELLRRAARHVPAVAPGAAGTTVADANEYLDHDEWEVALGILVELGDAYRSETAFWDLLAEAARMMWQSRTERWCHWRRFEVVHGVIRADLQLVDPDVAGGRRTPIPGDGRLRPLWDIGDVTAAGDPDLYVARLWVEAQPDLQPGGRAVVRLAPLSPQRWRRLVPGDVITMHEQMPVVGIASIVESVLPVGDDREA
;
A
#
# COMPACT_ATOMS: atom_id res chain seq x y z
N MET A 1 9.31 16.84 -18.84
CA MET A 1 7.85 16.65 -18.91
C MET A 1 7.25 17.53 -17.85
N ASP A 2 6.09 18.14 -18.11
CA ASP A 2 5.36 18.94 -17.11
C ASP A 2 4.22 18.12 -16.49
N VAL A 3 3.57 18.69 -15.47
CA VAL A 3 2.47 18.03 -14.76
C VAL A 3 1.29 17.70 -15.69
N PRO A 4 0.78 18.61 -16.54
CA PRO A 4 -0.32 18.31 -17.45
C PRO A 4 -0.01 17.15 -18.40
N GLU A 5 1.19 17.09 -18.99
CA GLU A 5 1.54 15.99 -19.90
C GLU A 5 1.63 14.65 -19.17
N LEU A 6 2.17 14.62 -17.95
CA LEU A 6 2.19 13.39 -17.13
C LEU A 6 0.77 12.88 -16.85
N LEU A 7 -0.12 13.76 -16.42
CA LEU A 7 -1.50 13.40 -16.08
C LEU A 7 -2.31 12.99 -17.32
N ARG A 8 -2.15 13.68 -18.46
CA ARG A 8 -2.78 13.28 -19.74
C ARG A 8 -2.26 11.93 -20.23
N ARG A 9 -0.97 11.64 -20.03
CA ARG A 9 -0.41 10.29 -20.32
C ARG A 9 -1.04 9.24 -19.40
N ALA A 10 -1.14 9.51 -18.10
CA ALA A 10 -1.75 8.58 -17.14
C ALA A 10 -3.22 8.30 -17.47
N ALA A 11 -3.99 9.35 -17.81
CA ALA A 11 -5.39 9.23 -18.21
C ALA A 11 -5.60 8.26 -19.39
N ARG A 12 -4.66 8.20 -20.35
CA ARG A 12 -4.72 7.27 -21.49
C ARG A 12 -4.62 5.79 -21.11
N HIS A 13 -4.15 5.46 -19.90
CA HIS A 13 -4.14 4.08 -19.39
C HIS A 13 -5.47 3.67 -18.74
N VAL A 14 -6.36 4.63 -18.45
CA VAL A 14 -7.66 4.35 -17.81
C VAL A 14 -8.72 4.06 -18.87
N PRO A 15 -9.48 2.95 -18.76
CA PRO A 15 -10.60 2.70 -19.66
C PRO A 15 -11.66 3.80 -19.56
N ALA A 16 -12.16 4.29 -20.70
CA ALA A 16 -13.08 5.43 -20.76
C ALA A 16 -14.40 5.24 -19.99
N VAL A 17 -14.83 4.00 -19.76
CA VAL A 17 -16.12 3.66 -19.13
C VAL A 17 -15.94 3.10 -17.72
N ALA A 18 -14.73 3.14 -17.15
CA ALA A 18 -14.49 2.66 -15.79
C ALA A 18 -14.89 3.75 -14.78
N PRO A 19 -15.95 3.55 -13.97
CA PRO A 19 -16.25 4.44 -12.86
C PRO A 19 -15.32 4.16 -11.68
N GLY A 20 -14.86 5.22 -11.02
CA GLY A 20 -14.27 5.20 -9.69
C GLY A 20 -15.32 4.90 -8.63
N ALA A 21 -14.89 4.85 -7.37
CA ALA A 21 -15.76 4.55 -6.23
C ALA A 21 -16.87 5.61 -6.05
N ALA A 22 -16.59 6.87 -6.36
CA ALA A 22 -17.53 7.98 -6.33
C ALA A 22 -18.34 8.14 -7.63
N GLY A 23 -18.18 7.24 -8.61
CA GLY A 23 -18.77 7.39 -9.95
C GLY A 23 -18.00 8.36 -10.85
N THR A 24 -16.83 8.83 -10.41
CA THR A 24 -15.91 9.64 -11.22
C THR A 24 -15.34 8.84 -12.38
N THR A 25 -14.99 9.51 -13.47
CA THR A 25 -14.50 8.90 -14.71
C THR A 25 -13.24 9.60 -15.18
N VAL A 26 -12.56 9.01 -16.17
CA VAL A 26 -11.43 9.67 -16.82
C VAL A 26 -11.84 10.95 -17.56
N ALA A 27 -13.11 11.08 -17.95
CA ALA A 27 -13.63 12.31 -18.56
C ALA A 27 -13.60 13.47 -17.55
N ASP A 28 -14.02 13.22 -16.30
CA ASP A 28 -13.96 14.21 -15.22
C ASP A 28 -12.51 14.64 -14.95
N ALA A 29 -11.57 13.69 -14.90
CA ALA A 29 -10.15 14.01 -14.75
C ALA A 29 -9.64 14.92 -15.88
N ASN A 30 -10.02 14.65 -17.13
CA ASN A 30 -9.62 15.48 -18.26
C ASN A 30 -10.26 16.88 -18.22
N GLU A 31 -11.51 17.00 -17.77
CA GLU A 31 -12.16 18.31 -17.58
C GLU A 31 -11.37 19.18 -16.60
N TYR A 32 -10.95 18.63 -15.47
CA TYR A 32 -10.09 19.34 -14.52
C TYR A 32 -8.71 19.70 -15.09
N LEU A 33 -8.13 18.84 -15.93
CA LEU A 33 -6.86 19.14 -16.61
C LEU A 33 -6.98 20.32 -17.57
N ASP A 34 -8.13 20.49 -18.23
CA ASP A 34 -8.36 21.60 -19.16
C ASP A 34 -8.63 22.93 -18.44
N HIS A 35 -8.95 22.88 -17.14
CA HIS A 35 -9.13 24.06 -16.26
C HIS A 35 -7.91 24.33 -15.35
N ASP A 36 -6.77 23.69 -15.61
CA ASP A 36 -5.55 23.78 -14.80
C ASP A 36 -5.68 23.31 -13.33
N GLU A 37 -6.71 22.52 -13.02
CA GLU A 37 -6.97 21.94 -11.70
C GLU A 37 -6.24 20.60 -11.51
N TRP A 38 -4.90 20.63 -11.62
CA TRP A 38 -4.08 19.41 -11.72
C TRP A 38 -4.09 18.54 -10.45
N GLU A 39 -4.24 19.14 -9.26
CA GLU A 39 -4.32 18.39 -8.00
C GLU A 39 -5.62 17.56 -7.93
N VAL A 40 -6.73 18.12 -8.41
CA VAL A 40 -8.03 17.44 -8.47
C VAL A 40 -7.97 16.32 -9.50
N ALA A 41 -7.43 16.60 -10.69
CA ALA A 41 -7.22 15.58 -11.72
C ALA A 41 -6.34 14.42 -11.24
N LEU A 42 -5.25 14.70 -10.52
CA LEU A 42 -4.42 13.67 -9.90
C LEU A 42 -5.22 12.82 -8.89
N GLY A 43 -6.02 13.46 -8.03
CA GLY A 43 -6.87 12.77 -7.06
C GLY A 43 -7.83 11.78 -7.73
N ILE A 44 -8.51 12.23 -8.79
CA ILE A 44 -9.43 11.38 -9.58
C ILE A 44 -8.68 10.22 -10.24
N LEU A 45 -7.51 10.48 -10.85
CA LEU A 45 -6.72 9.42 -11.48
C LEU A 45 -6.24 8.39 -10.46
N VAL A 46 -5.81 8.81 -9.26
CA VAL A 46 -5.45 7.88 -8.18
C VAL A 46 -6.64 7.00 -7.79
N GLU A 47 -7.83 7.59 -7.60
CA GLU A 47 -9.06 6.85 -7.27
C GLU A 47 -9.40 5.82 -8.35
N LEU A 48 -9.39 6.24 -9.63
CA LEU A 48 -9.62 5.36 -10.76
C LEU A 48 -8.61 4.21 -10.75
N GLY A 49 -7.33 4.53 -10.55
CA GLY A 49 -6.25 3.55 -10.49
C GLY A 49 -6.40 2.51 -9.38
N ASP A 50 -7.05 2.88 -8.27
CA ASP A 50 -7.38 1.95 -7.19
C ASP A 50 -8.57 1.05 -7.53
N ALA A 51 -9.54 1.58 -8.29
CA ALA A 51 -10.72 0.83 -8.73
C ALA A 51 -10.42 -0.19 -9.85
N TYR A 52 -9.48 0.10 -10.75
CA TYR A 52 -9.08 -0.82 -11.83
C TYR A 52 -7.68 -1.44 -11.60
N ARG A 53 -7.44 -2.65 -12.11
CA ARG A 53 -6.09 -3.27 -12.08
C ARG A 53 -5.15 -2.51 -13.02
N SER A 54 -4.58 -1.43 -12.52
CA SER A 54 -3.64 -0.56 -13.22
C SER A 54 -2.28 -1.19 -13.44
N GLU A 55 -1.61 -0.78 -14.52
CA GLU A 55 -0.23 -1.19 -14.81
C GLU A 55 0.80 -0.35 -14.04
N THR A 56 2.05 -0.80 -13.97
CA THR A 56 3.11 -0.06 -13.27
C THR A 56 3.38 1.32 -13.89
N ALA A 57 3.30 1.43 -15.23
CA ALA A 57 3.58 2.67 -15.95
C ALA A 57 2.60 3.80 -15.56
N PHE A 58 1.34 3.45 -15.31
CA PHE A 58 0.32 4.39 -14.83
C PHE A 58 0.73 4.99 -13.48
N TRP A 59 1.09 4.15 -12.52
CA TRP A 59 1.53 4.60 -11.20
C TRP A 59 2.84 5.39 -11.22
N ASP A 60 3.77 5.04 -12.11
CA ASP A 60 5.01 5.79 -12.31
C ASP A 60 4.75 7.23 -12.79
N LEU A 61 3.77 7.43 -13.69
CA LEU A 61 3.37 8.76 -14.16
C LEU A 61 2.72 9.59 -13.05
N LEU A 62 1.81 8.99 -12.26
CA LEU A 62 1.16 9.69 -11.15
C LEU A 62 2.14 10.04 -10.02
N ALA A 63 3.09 9.16 -9.72
CA ALA A 63 4.13 9.43 -8.73
C ALA A 63 4.97 10.65 -9.12
N GLU A 64 5.39 10.73 -10.38
CA GLU A 64 6.17 11.85 -10.89
C GLU A 64 5.37 13.16 -10.88
N ALA A 65 4.10 13.12 -11.28
CA ALA A 65 3.22 14.30 -11.23
C ALA A 65 3.02 14.78 -9.78
N ALA A 66 2.75 13.86 -8.85
CA ALA A 66 2.62 14.17 -7.42
C ALA A 66 3.90 14.78 -6.84
N ARG A 67 5.08 14.26 -7.23
CA ARG A 67 6.38 14.79 -6.83
C ARG A 67 6.59 16.22 -7.30
N MET A 68 6.25 16.52 -8.57
CA MET A 68 6.35 17.86 -9.15
C MET A 68 5.41 18.88 -8.48
N MET A 69 4.29 18.43 -7.91
CA MET A 69 3.34 19.24 -7.15
C MET A 69 3.59 19.19 -5.62
N TRP A 70 4.71 18.61 -5.17
CA TRP A 70 5.04 18.44 -3.74
C TRP A 70 4.01 17.66 -2.90
N GLN A 71 3.20 16.81 -3.53
CA GLN A 71 2.20 15.96 -2.88
C GLN A 71 2.83 14.65 -2.40
N SER A 72 3.70 14.74 -1.38
CA SER A 72 4.55 13.60 -0.98
C SER A 72 3.77 12.35 -0.52
N ARG A 73 2.59 12.51 0.08
CA ARG A 73 1.76 11.36 0.50
C ARG A 73 1.21 10.61 -0.72
N THR A 74 0.70 11.34 -1.70
CA THR A 74 0.19 10.80 -2.97
C THR A 74 1.30 10.12 -3.77
N GLU A 75 2.49 10.72 -3.83
CA GLU A 75 3.69 10.10 -4.43
C GLU A 75 3.99 8.73 -3.79
N ARG A 76 4.03 8.66 -2.45
CA ARG A 76 4.26 7.39 -1.74
C ARG A 76 3.17 6.37 -2.00
N TRP A 77 1.91 6.79 -2.10
CA TRP A 77 0.81 5.90 -2.45
C TRP A 77 0.98 5.32 -3.84
N CYS A 78 1.34 6.14 -4.83
CA CYS A 78 1.59 5.67 -6.19
C CYS A 78 2.72 4.63 -6.24
N HIS A 79 3.83 4.87 -5.53
CA HIS A 79 4.90 3.88 -5.39
C HIS A 79 4.46 2.61 -4.65
N TRP A 80 3.55 2.73 -3.69
CA TRP A 80 2.97 1.58 -2.99
C TRP A 80 2.14 0.71 -3.95
N ARG A 81 1.24 1.32 -4.69
CA ARG A 81 0.38 0.61 -5.65
C ARG A 81 1.18 0.00 -6.78
N ARG A 82 2.21 0.68 -7.27
CA ARG A 82 3.19 0.10 -8.20
C ARG A 82 3.84 -1.17 -7.64
N PHE A 83 4.24 -1.17 -6.36
CA PHE A 83 4.80 -2.37 -5.72
C PHE A 83 3.78 -3.50 -5.69
N GLU A 84 2.52 -3.22 -5.34
CA GLU A 84 1.46 -4.22 -5.28
C GLU A 84 1.11 -4.81 -6.64
N VAL A 85 1.19 -4.04 -7.72
CA VAL A 85 1.03 -4.55 -9.09
C VAL A 85 2.08 -5.62 -9.41
N VAL A 86 3.32 -5.43 -8.96
CA VAL A 86 4.45 -6.35 -9.25
C VAL A 86 4.47 -7.55 -8.31
N HIS A 87 4.17 -7.34 -7.03
CA HIS A 87 4.42 -8.33 -5.99
C HIS A 87 3.16 -8.92 -5.35
N GLY A 88 1.98 -8.44 -5.73
CA GLY A 88 0.72 -8.82 -5.12
C GLY A 88 0.37 -7.95 -3.92
N VAL A 89 -0.80 -8.22 -3.35
CA VAL A 89 -1.38 -7.49 -2.22
C VAL A 89 -1.42 -8.41 -1.02
N ILE A 90 -0.96 -7.92 0.14
CA ILE A 90 -1.15 -8.55 1.43
C ILE A 90 -1.82 -7.53 2.34
N ARG A 91 -3.02 -7.85 2.82
CA ARG A 91 -3.72 -7.06 3.83
C ARG A 91 -3.87 -7.86 5.10
N ALA A 92 -3.72 -7.17 6.22
CA ALA A 92 -3.88 -7.75 7.54
C ALA A 92 -4.69 -6.80 8.42
N ASP A 93 -5.48 -7.37 9.32
CA ASP A 93 -6.10 -6.64 10.42
C ASP A 93 -5.12 -6.63 11.59
N LEU A 94 -4.50 -5.48 11.83
CA LEU A 94 -3.45 -5.28 12.83
C LEU A 94 -4.06 -4.66 14.10
N GLN A 95 -3.82 -5.33 15.22
CA GLN A 95 -4.06 -4.82 16.57
C GLN A 95 -2.71 -4.51 17.24
N LEU A 96 -2.49 -3.26 17.62
CA LEU A 96 -1.31 -2.89 18.41
C LEU A 96 -1.50 -3.33 19.86
N VAL A 97 -0.38 -3.72 20.50
CA VAL A 97 -0.36 -3.99 21.93
C VAL A 97 -0.67 -2.70 22.70
N ASP A 98 -1.30 -2.85 23.86
CA ASP A 98 -1.61 -1.74 24.76
C ASP A 98 -0.36 -0.92 25.09
N PRO A 99 -0.41 0.42 25.05
CA PRO A 99 0.75 1.29 25.32
C PRO A 99 1.36 1.10 26.72
N ASP A 100 0.61 0.60 27.69
CA ASP A 100 1.08 0.40 29.07
C ASP A 100 1.77 -0.96 29.28
N VAL A 101 1.76 -1.84 28.27
CA VAL A 101 2.45 -3.12 28.30
C VAL A 101 3.84 -2.98 27.67
N ALA A 102 4.81 -3.80 28.11
CA ALA A 102 6.13 -3.84 27.51
C ALA A 102 6.05 -4.10 25.99
N GLY A 103 6.71 -3.26 25.19
CA GLY A 103 6.62 -3.28 23.72
C GLY A 103 5.51 -2.38 23.15
N GLY A 104 4.57 -1.92 23.97
CA GLY A 104 3.53 -0.98 23.57
C GLY A 104 4.11 0.29 22.96
N ARG A 105 3.64 0.65 21.76
CA ARG A 105 4.05 1.90 21.13
C ARG A 105 3.47 3.08 21.91
N ARG A 106 4.28 4.11 22.13
CA ARG A 106 3.84 5.39 22.72
C ARG A 106 3.51 6.46 21.67
N THR A 107 3.88 6.21 20.42
CA THR A 107 3.68 7.12 19.29
C THR A 107 2.83 6.46 18.22
N PRO A 108 1.95 7.23 17.55
CA PRO A 108 1.16 6.70 16.43
C PRO A 108 2.05 6.15 15.32
N ILE A 109 1.53 5.19 14.55
CA ILE A 109 2.15 4.76 13.29
C ILE A 109 1.59 5.64 12.17
N PRO A 110 2.44 6.38 11.44
CA PRO A 110 2.01 7.10 10.25
C PRO A 110 1.45 6.15 9.20
N GLY A 111 0.23 6.41 8.75
CA GLY A 111 -0.51 5.62 7.76
C GLY A 111 -0.10 5.90 6.32
N ASP A 112 1.21 6.03 6.06
CA ASP A 112 1.73 6.51 4.77
C ASP A 112 2.90 5.69 4.20
N GLY A 113 3.05 4.45 4.67
CA GLY A 113 3.98 3.49 4.08
C GLY A 113 5.44 3.62 4.53
N ARG A 114 5.75 4.54 5.45
CA ARG A 114 7.14 4.83 5.85
C ARG A 114 7.70 3.84 6.87
N LEU A 115 6.87 3.35 7.79
CA LEU A 115 7.31 2.43 8.83
C LEU A 115 7.73 1.09 8.21
N ARG A 116 8.85 0.54 8.67
CA ARG A 116 9.43 -0.75 8.25
C ARG A 116 9.63 -1.66 9.47
N PRO A 117 8.55 -2.14 10.10
CA PRO A 117 8.70 -3.07 11.21
C PRO A 117 9.20 -4.44 10.75
N LEU A 118 9.63 -5.22 11.73
CA LEU A 118 9.95 -6.64 11.61
C LEU A 118 8.67 -7.46 11.84
N TRP A 119 8.59 -8.62 11.19
CA TRP A 119 7.46 -9.51 11.27
C TRP A 119 7.92 -10.94 11.47
N ASP A 120 7.36 -11.59 12.47
CA ASP A 120 7.39 -13.04 12.59
C ASP A 120 6.22 -13.61 11.80
N ILE A 121 6.52 -14.37 10.76
CA ILE A 121 5.55 -15.04 9.89
C ILE A 121 5.47 -16.54 10.18
N GLY A 122 6.13 -17.03 11.22
CA GLY A 122 6.18 -18.44 11.64
C GLY A 122 7.34 -19.24 11.05
N ASP A 123 8.31 -18.59 10.39
CA ASP A 123 9.57 -19.23 10.00
C ASP A 123 10.54 -19.23 11.20
N VAL A 124 11.42 -20.23 11.25
CA VAL A 124 12.44 -20.35 12.30
C VAL A 124 13.83 -20.43 11.70
N THR A 125 14.80 -19.84 12.39
CA THR A 125 16.22 -19.94 12.06
C THR A 125 16.75 -21.35 12.34
N ALA A 126 17.96 -21.64 11.87
CA ALA A 126 18.63 -22.91 12.18
C ALA A 126 18.88 -23.12 13.68
N ALA A 127 18.90 -22.04 14.47
CA ALA A 127 19.04 -22.08 15.93
C ALA A 127 17.70 -22.35 16.65
N GLY A 128 16.57 -22.32 15.94
CA GLY A 128 15.23 -22.48 16.49
C GLY A 128 14.57 -21.16 16.93
N ASP A 129 15.26 -20.03 16.81
CA ASP A 129 14.69 -18.70 17.09
C ASP A 129 13.76 -18.24 15.95
N PRO A 130 12.76 -17.39 16.21
CA PRO A 130 11.93 -16.79 15.17
C PRO A 130 12.75 -16.06 14.10
N ASP A 131 12.47 -16.34 12.83
CA ASP A 131 13.10 -15.65 11.70
C ASP A 131 12.26 -14.42 11.30
N LEU A 132 12.81 -13.23 11.54
CA LEU A 132 12.08 -11.97 11.39
C LEU A 132 12.31 -11.31 10.03
N TYR A 133 11.22 -10.91 9.39
CA TYR A 133 11.23 -10.32 8.05
C TYR A 133 10.79 -8.86 8.05
N VAL A 134 11.45 -8.02 7.25
CA VAL A 134 11.04 -6.62 7.08
C VAL A 134 9.90 -6.51 6.08
N ALA A 135 8.83 -5.81 6.46
CA ALA A 135 7.80 -5.36 5.52
C ALA A 135 7.39 -3.93 5.86
N ARG A 136 7.24 -3.06 4.84
CA ARG A 136 6.62 -1.76 5.05
C ARG A 136 5.15 -1.94 5.40
N LEU A 137 4.58 -0.95 6.09
CA LEU A 137 3.18 -0.93 6.48
C LEU A 137 2.48 0.36 6.02
N TRP A 138 1.31 0.22 5.38
CA TRP A 138 0.39 1.30 5.05
C TRP A 138 -0.94 1.10 5.78
N VAL A 139 -1.47 2.14 6.42
CA VAL A 139 -2.78 2.08 7.10
C VAL A 139 -3.86 2.59 6.15
N GLU A 140 -4.91 1.79 5.87
CA GLU A 140 -5.83 2.10 4.76
C GLU A 140 -6.80 3.25 5.04
N ALA A 141 -7.50 3.20 6.16
CA ALA A 141 -8.68 4.06 6.39
C ALA A 141 -8.39 5.33 7.21
N GLN A 142 -7.18 5.47 7.75
CA GLN A 142 -6.85 6.53 8.71
C GLN A 142 -5.44 7.08 8.48
N PRO A 143 -5.22 8.38 8.75
CA PRO A 143 -3.92 9.03 8.53
C PRO A 143 -2.84 8.44 9.45
N ASP A 144 -3.22 8.01 10.66
CA ASP A 144 -2.33 7.43 11.66
C ASP A 144 -3.04 6.32 12.44
N LEU A 145 -2.32 5.25 12.79
CA LEU A 145 -2.78 4.24 13.74
C LEU A 145 -2.31 4.59 15.15
N GLN A 146 -3.27 4.89 16.03
CA GLN A 146 -3.00 5.29 17.41
C GLN A 146 -2.42 4.11 18.23
N PRO A 147 -1.62 4.38 19.27
CA PRO A 147 -1.23 3.38 20.28
C PRO A 147 -2.40 2.51 20.76
N GLY A 148 -2.19 1.19 20.86
CA GLY A 148 -3.25 0.23 21.23
C GLY A 148 -4.41 0.12 20.22
N GLY A 149 -4.34 0.83 19.10
CA GLY A 149 -5.38 0.86 18.09
C GLY A 149 -5.41 -0.39 17.20
N ARG A 150 -6.48 -0.50 16.43
CA ARG A 150 -6.71 -1.53 15.42
C ARG A 150 -6.99 -0.91 14.06
N ALA A 151 -6.40 -1.44 12.99
CA ALA A 151 -6.73 -1.04 11.63
C ALA A 151 -6.40 -2.14 10.61
N VAL A 152 -7.08 -2.09 9.47
CA VAL A 152 -6.64 -2.81 8.28
C VAL A 152 -5.41 -2.10 7.70
N VAL A 153 -4.36 -2.90 7.48
CA VAL A 153 -3.08 -2.45 6.96
C VAL A 153 -2.70 -3.24 5.72
N ARG A 154 -1.99 -2.60 4.81
CA ARG A 154 -1.34 -3.23 3.66
C ARG A 154 0.12 -3.44 3.99
N LEU A 155 0.66 -4.58 3.59
CA LEU A 155 2.05 -4.96 3.83
C LEU A 155 2.81 -5.04 2.51
N ALA A 156 4.00 -4.43 2.48
CA ALA A 156 4.92 -4.51 1.35
C ALA A 156 6.24 -5.13 1.81
N PRO A 157 6.39 -6.47 1.71
CA PRO A 157 7.57 -7.20 2.16
C PRO A 157 8.84 -6.83 1.39
N LEU A 158 9.98 -6.80 2.09
CA LEU A 158 11.29 -6.68 1.43
C LEU A 158 11.67 -7.96 0.67
N SER A 159 11.20 -9.12 1.14
CA SER A 159 11.39 -10.43 0.51
C SER A 159 10.03 -11.09 0.18
N PRO A 160 9.32 -10.66 -0.88
CA PRO A 160 7.95 -11.09 -1.15
C PRO A 160 7.77 -12.61 -1.30
N GLN A 161 8.81 -13.33 -1.76
CA GLN A 161 8.74 -14.78 -1.96
C GLN A 161 8.45 -15.55 -0.67
N ARG A 162 8.96 -15.06 0.48
CA ARG A 162 8.75 -15.68 1.80
C ARG A 162 7.31 -15.55 2.29
N TRP A 163 6.61 -14.52 1.81
CA TRP A 163 5.26 -14.17 2.25
C TRP A 163 4.16 -14.83 1.42
N ARG A 164 4.50 -15.44 0.28
CA ARG A 164 3.54 -16.10 -0.64
C ARG A 164 2.74 -17.23 0.00
N ARG A 165 3.26 -17.83 1.08
CA ARG A 165 2.58 -18.92 1.80
C ARG A 165 1.44 -18.44 2.70
N LEU A 166 1.36 -17.14 2.97
CA LEU A 166 0.35 -16.59 3.87
C LEU A 166 -1.03 -16.60 3.23
N VAL A 167 -2.02 -17.08 3.97
CA VAL A 167 -3.42 -17.16 3.57
C VAL A 167 -4.32 -16.40 4.55
N PRO A 168 -5.53 -15.98 4.12
CA PRO A 168 -6.49 -15.36 5.04
C PRO A 168 -6.75 -16.24 6.26
N GLY A 169 -6.67 -15.63 7.45
CA GLY A 169 -6.77 -16.30 8.74
C GLY A 169 -5.43 -16.58 9.44
N ASP A 170 -4.30 -16.55 8.72
CA ASP A 170 -2.98 -16.67 9.34
C ASP A 170 -2.71 -15.54 10.31
N VAL A 171 -2.07 -15.84 11.43
CA VAL A 171 -1.69 -14.86 12.46
C VAL A 171 -0.19 -14.65 12.42
N ILE A 172 0.22 -13.39 12.27
CA ILE A 172 1.61 -12.96 12.28
C ILE A 172 1.82 -11.89 13.37
N THR A 173 3.05 -11.73 13.85
CA THR A 173 3.34 -10.73 14.89
C THR A 173 4.30 -9.66 14.39
N MET A 174 4.03 -8.42 14.79
CA MET A 174 4.83 -7.24 14.46
C MET A 174 5.80 -6.94 15.59
N HIS A 175 7.03 -6.62 15.22
CA HIS A 175 8.13 -6.29 16.12
C HIS A 175 8.80 -5.01 15.64
N GLU A 176 9.14 -4.12 16.56
CA GLU A 176 10.06 -3.00 16.29
C GLU A 176 11.39 -3.18 17.02
N GLN A 177 11.35 -3.92 18.12
CA GLN A 177 12.42 -4.54 18.91
C GLN A 177 11.77 -5.78 19.57
N MET A 178 12.42 -6.34 20.59
CA MET A 178 11.75 -7.25 21.53
C MET A 178 11.14 -6.43 22.69
N PRO A 179 9.88 -6.66 23.11
CA PRO A 179 8.95 -7.72 22.69
C PRO A 179 8.00 -7.31 21.54
N VAL A 180 7.07 -8.21 21.19
CA VAL A 180 5.99 -8.00 20.21
C VAL A 180 5.25 -6.68 20.46
N VAL A 181 5.02 -5.92 19.39
CA VAL A 181 4.35 -4.61 19.44
C VAL A 181 2.96 -4.62 18.78
N GLY A 182 2.62 -5.69 18.05
CA GLY A 182 1.30 -5.88 17.46
C GLY A 182 1.07 -7.30 16.97
N ILE A 183 -0.21 -7.66 16.82
CA ILE A 183 -0.68 -8.94 16.32
C ILE A 183 -1.55 -8.66 15.10
N ALA A 184 -1.29 -9.32 13.98
CA ALA A 184 -2.06 -9.14 12.77
C ALA A 184 -2.63 -10.45 12.26
N SER A 185 -3.89 -10.42 11.83
CA SER A 185 -4.54 -11.54 11.13
C SER A 185 -4.59 -11.21 9.65
N ILE A 186 -4.11 -12.08 8.78
CA ILE A 186 -4.17 -11.89 7.33
C ILE A 186 -5.64 -11.91 6.89
N VAL A 187 -6.08 -10.88 6.17
CA VAL A 187 -7.44 -10.77 5.65
C VAL A 187 -7.50 -10.96 4.14
N GLU A 188 -6.42 -10.64 3.43
CA GLU A 188 -6.31 -10.80 1.98
C GLU A 188 -4.85 -11.11 1.61
N SER A 189 -4.67 -12.08 0.72
CA SER A 189 -3.39 -12.41 0.10
C SER A 189 -3.67 -12.70 -1.37
N VAL A 190 -3.27 -11.78 -2.24
CA VAL A 190 -3.46 -11.87 -3.69
C VAL A 190 -2.09 -11.86 -4.33
N LEU A 191 -1.75 -12.95 -5.00
CA LEU A 191 -0.55 -13.04 -5.82
C LEU A 191 -0.69 -12.13 -7.05
N PRO A 192 0.42 -11.58 -7.57
CA PRO A 192 0.38 -10.79 -8.79
C PRO A 192 -0.18 -11.65 -9.93
N VAL A 193 -1.00 -11.05 -10.80
CA VAL A 193 -1.55 -11.74 -11.97
C VAL A 193 -0.42 -11.90 -12.97
N GLY A 194 0.25 -13.06 -12.92
CA GLY A 194 1.38 -13.38 -13.77
C GLY A 194 2.40 -14.30 -13.12
N ASP A 195 2.00 -15.53 -12.80
CA ASP A 195 2.88 -16.70 -12.89
C ASP A 195 2.07 -17.95 -13.31
N ASP A 196 1.21 -17.79 -14.32
CA ASP A 196 0.90 -18.87 -15.27
C ASP A 196 1.95 -18.82 -16.40
N ARG A 197 3.23 -18.85 -16.03
CA ARG A 197 4.29 -19.26 -16.94
C ARG A 197 4.65 -20.68 -16.56
N GLU A 198 4.11 -21.60 -17.36
CA GLU A 198 4.48 -23.01 -17.42
C GLU A 198 5.96 -23.25 -17.12
N ALA A 199 6.21 -24.11 -16.13
CA ALA A 199 7.09 -25.28 -16.26
C ALA A 199 6.75 -26.32 -15.20
#